data_AF-A0A953MRY6-F1
#
_entry.id   AF-A0A953MRY6-F1
#
_cell.length_a   1.000
_cell.length_b   1.000
_cell.length_c   1.000
_cell.angle_alpha   90.00
_cell.angle_beta   90.00
_cell.angle_gamma   90.00
#
_symmetry.space_group_name_H-M   'P 1'
#
loop_
_entity.id
_entity.type
_entity.pdbx_description
1 polymer ?
#
loop_
_entity_poly.entity_id
_entity_poly.type
_entity_poly.pdbx_seq_one_letter_code
_entity_poly.pdbx_strand_id
1 'polypeptide(L)'
;MYKIVITVLLSFTTIMAQSAGSSGLSFLKMGFGARNIAMGDAGAALSNDVTALFYNPAGLADSYDGEVLLMHNEWIQDVRSELLGASFKLFNIPFAVGFNVT
;
A
#
# COMPACT_ATOMS: atom_id res chain seq x y z
N MET A 1 -19.68 -28.25 36.52
CA MET A 1 -18.92 -27.13 37.13
C MET A 1 -17.91 -26.50 36.17
N TYR A 2 -17.05 -27.26 35.48
CA TYR A 2 -16.06 -26.72 34.54
C TYR A 2 -16.65 -25.82 33.42
N LYS A 3 -17.84 -26.15 32.90
CA LYS A 3 -18.52 -25.34 31.87
C LYS A 3 -18.84 -23.91 32.35
N ILE A 4 -19.31 -23.77 33.59
CA ILE A 4 -19.63 -22.47 34.19
C ILE A 4 -18.37 -21.64 34.39
N VAL A 5 -17.28 -22.28 34.83
CA VAL A 5 -15.98 -21.62 35.01
C VAL A 5 -15.44 -21.09 33.67
N ILE A 6 -15.55 -21.87 32.59
CA ILE A 6 -15.09 -21.46 31.25
C ILE A 6 -15.92 -20.28 30.72
N THR A 7 -17.25 -20.30 30.88
CA THR A 7 -18.11 -19.20 30.45
C THR A 7 -17.80 -17.90 31.20
N VAL A 8 -17.56 -17.98 32.51
CA VAL A 8 -17.15 -16.82 33.32
C VAL A 8 -15.79 -16.29 32.87
N LEU A 9 -14.81 -17.16 32.59
CA LEU A 9 -13.49 -16.76 32.14
C LEU A 9 -13.51 -16.00 30.80
N LEU A 10 -14.35 -16.44 29.86
CA LEU A 10 -14.49 -15.80 28.54
C LEU A 10 -15.16 -14.41 28.61
N SER A 11 -15.98 -14.17 29.63
CA SER A 11 -16.67 -12.88 29.83
C SER A 11 -15.77 -11.75 30.31
N PHE A 12 -14.54 -12.03 30.74
CA PHE A 12 -13.55 -11.03 31.15
C PHE A 12 -12.64 -10.54 30.01
N THR A 13 -12.87 -10.97 28.77
CA THR A 13 -12.09 -10.50 27.63
C THR A 13 -12.56 -9.10 27.22
N THR A 14 -11.65 -8.13 27.26
CA THR A 14 -11.93 -6.78 26.76
C THR A 14 -11.90 -6.81 25.22
N ILE A 15 -13.06 -6.65 24.60
CA ILE A 15 -13.15 -6.44 23.15
C ILE A 15 -12.77 -4.99 22.88
N MET A 16 -11.50 -4.76 22.54
CA MET A 16 -11.03 -3.46 22.06
C MET A 16 -11.34 -3.35 20.57
N ALA A 17 -12.23 -2.45 20.18
CA ALA A 17 -12.44 -2.12 18.78
C ALA A 17 -11.23 -1.33 18.25
N GLN A 18 -10.77 -1.65 17.05
CA GLN A 18 -9.72 -0.87 16.40
C GLN A 18 -10.27 0.52 16.02
N SER A 19 -9.66 1.57 16.55
CA SER A 19 -10.00 2.95 16.20
C SER A 19 -9.55 3.28 14.76
N ALA A 20 -10.45 3.87 13.98
CA ALA A 20 -10.10 4.44 12.69
C ALA A 20 -9.13 5.62 12.88
N GLY A 21 -8.00 5.61 12.17
CA GLY A 21 -7.07 6.75 12.16
C GLY A 21 -5.97 6.71 13.23
N SER A 22 -5.81 5.63 14.00
CA SER A 22 -4.69 5.50 14.95
C SER A 22 -3.32 5.24 14.30
N SER A 23 -3.24 5.18 12.96
CA SER A 23 -1.98 4.98 12.24
C SER A 23 -1.32 6.32 11.92
N GLY A 24 -0.06 6.52 12.33
CA GLY A 24 0.68 7.76 12.04
C GLY A 24 1.02 8.00 10.56
N LEU A 25 0.82 6.99 9.69
CA LEU A 25 1.21 7.03 8.27
C LEU A 25 -0.01 7.05 7.34
N SER A 26 -0.97 7.94 7.59
CA SER A 26 -2.21 8.04 6.80
C SER A 26 -1.98 8.34 5.31
N PHE A 27 -0.84 8.94 4.95
CA PHE A 27 -0.45 9.20 3.57
C PHE A 27 -0.27 7.94 2.73
N LEU A 28 -0.02 6.77 3.34
CA LEU A 28 0.05 5.48 2.62
C LEU A 28 -1.27 5.06 1.99
N LYS A 29 -2.38 5.70 2.39
CA LYS A 29 -3.70 5.49 1.78
C LYS A 29 -3.94 6.39 0.56
N MET A 30 -3.04 7.32 0.28
CA MET A 30 -3.11 8.10 -0.95
C MET A 30 -2.64 7.21 -2.10
N GLY A 31 -3.37 7.27 -3.22
CA GLY A 31 -3.04 6.48 -4.38
C GLY A 31 -1.69 6.88 -5.00
N PHE A 32 -1.08 5.93 -5.70
CA PHE A 32 0.20 6.05 -6.39
C PHE A 32 0.03 5.83 -7.89
N GLY A 33 0.68 6.64 -8.72
CA GLY A 33 0.52 6.61 -10.18
C GLY A 33 -0.80 7.23 -10.66
N ALA A 34 -0.70 8.19 -11.59
CA ALA A 34 -1.87 8.89 -12.12
C ALA A 34 -2.89 7.95 -12.76
N ARG A 35 -2.43 6.89 -13.44
CA ARG A 35 -3.27 5.85 -14.05
C ARG A 35 -4.10 5.11 -13.01
N ASN A 36 -3.50 4.64 -11.91
CA ASN A 36 -4.24 3.88 -10.89
C ASN A 36 -5.26 4.77 -10.18
N ILE A 37 -4.87 6.01 -9.85
CA ILE A 37 -5.76 6.99 -9.23
C ILE A 37 -6.97 7.26 -10.13
N ALA A 38 -6.77 7.48 -11.43
CA ALA A 38 -7.85 7.69 -12.40
C ALA A 38 -8.79 6.48 -12.55
N MET A 39 -8.33 5.27 -12.21
CA MET A 39 -9.11 4.04 -12.23
C MET A 39 -9.82 3.76 -10.90
N GLY A 40 -9.88 4.74 -9.98
CA GLY A 40 -10.50 4.55 -8.67
C GLY A 40 -9.62 3.74 -7.71
N ASP A 41 -8.30 3.90 -7.82
CA ASP A 41 -7.29 3.27 -6.95
C ASP A 41 -7.22 1.74 -7.07
N ALA A 42 -7.64 1.20 -8.22
CA ALA A 42 -7.67 -0.24 -8.52
C ALA A 42 -6.29 -0.86 -8.85
N GLY A 43 -5.20 -0.25 -8.40
CA GLY A 43 -3.83 -0.65 -8.74
C GLY A 43 -3.47 -2.08 -8.29
N ALA A 44 -4.09 -2.58 -7.21
CA ALA A 44 -3.80 -3.92 -6.69
C ALA A 44 -4.00 -5.05 -7.70
N ALA A 45 -4.90 -4.87 -8.67
CA ALA A 45 -5.18 -5.84 -9.72
C ALA A 45 -4.64 -5.43 -11.10
N LEU A 46 -4.38 -4.13 -11.33
CA LEU A 46 -4.17 -3.57 -12.66
C LEU A 46 -2.80 -2.90 -12.86
N SER A 47 -2.03 -2.71 -11.78
CA SER A 47 -0.66 -2.19 -11.85
C SER A 47 0.29 -3.28 -12.34
N ASN A 48 0.93 -3.02 -13.48
CA ASN A 48 1.95 -3.87 -14.11
C ASN A 48 3.25 -3.09 -14.41
N ASP A 49 3.38 -1.92 -13.80
CA ASP A 49 4.50 -0.98 -13.90
C ASP A 49 5.12 -0.72 -12.50
N VAL A 50 6.07 0.20 -12.37
CA VAL A 50 6.71 0.60 -11.09
C VAL A 50 5.69 0.89 -9.96
N THR A 51 4.48 1.36 -10.28
CA THR A 51 3.45 1.67 -9.27
C THR A 51 2.98 0.43 -8.50
N ALA A 52 3.19 -0.78 -9.04
CA ALA A 52 2.89 -2.04 -8.38
C ALA A 52 3.64 -2.19 -7.04
N LEU A 53 4.78 -1.50 -6.85
CA LEU A 53 5.48 -1.39 -5.55
C LEU A 53 4.56 -0.96 -4.41
N PHE A 54 3.59 -0.10 -4.69
CA PHE A 54 2.73 0.52 -3.67
C PHE A 54 1.36 -0.14 -3.53
N TYR A 55 0.94 -0.96 -4.51
CA TYR A 55 -0.33 -1.67 -4.47
C TYR A 55 -0.17 -3.18 -4.29
N ASN A 56 0.61 -3.83 -5.16
CA ASN A 56 0.78 -5.27 -5.19
C ASN A 56 2.10 -5.65 -5.89
N PRO A 57 3.18 -5.89 -5.14
CA PRO A 57 4.50 -6.20 -5.71
C PRO A 57 4.53 -7.43 -6.62
N ALA A 58 3.54 -8.34 -6.53
CA ALA A 58 3.45 -9.49 -7.43
C ALA A 58 3.28 -9.06 -8.91
N GLY A 59 2.71 -7.89 -9.18
CA GLY A 59 2.56 -7.33 -10.53
C GLY A 59 3.89 -6.98 -11.20
N LEU A 60 4.97 -6.79 -10.43
CA LEU A 60 6.32 -6.53 -10.97
C LEU A 60 6.94 -7.79 -11.60
N ALA A 61 6.43 -8.98 -11.30
CA ALA A 61 6.87 -10.21 -11.95
C ALA A 61 6.59 -10.19 -13.46
N ASP A 62 5.51 -9.51 -13.86
CA ASP A 62 5.11 -9.33 -15.26
C ASP A 62 5.68 -8.05 -15.89
N SER A 63 6.43 -7.21 -15.17
CA SER A 63 7.06 -6.04 -15.81
C SER A 63 8.10 -6.50 -16.82
N TYR A 64 7.95 -6.09 -18.09
CA TYR A 64 8.80 -6.59 -19.18
C TYR A 64 10.12 -5.83 -19.31
N ASP A 65 10.08 -4.52 -19.13
CA ASP A 65 11.19 -3.59 -19.34
C ASP A 65 11.54 -2.81 -18.06
N GLY A 66 12.72 -2.17 -18.06
CA GLY A 66 13.11 -1.26 -16.99
C GLY A 66 12.36 0.07 -17.11
N GLU A 67 11.84 0.56 -16.00
CA GLU A 67 10.98 1.75 -15.95
C GLU A 67 11.42 2.71 -14.84
N VAL A 68 11.12 3.99 -15.02
CA VAL A 68 11.31 5.03 -14.00
C VAL A 68 10.00 5.79 -13.84
N LEU A 69 9.61 6.02 -12.59
CA LEU A 69 8.42 6.75 -12.20
C LEU A 69 8.82 8.02 -11.46
N LEU A 70 8.30 9.16 -11.92
CA LEU A 70 8.33 10.44 -11.22
C LEU A 70 6.89 10.89 -11.06
N MET A 71 6.49 11.26 -9.85
CA MET A 71 5.14 11.70 -9.56
C MET A 71 5.15 12.85 -8.56
N HIS A 72 4.30 13.84 -8.83
CA HIS A 72 3.89 14.88 -7.92
C HIS A 72 2.38 14.73 -7.70
N ASN A 73 1.94 14.68 -6.45
CA ASN A 73 0.53 14.61 -6.08
C ASN A 73 0.24 15.71 -5.05
N GLU A 74 -0.77 16.54 -5.33
CA GLU A 74 -1.23 17.59 -4.42
C GLU A 74 -2.65 17.25 -3.97
N TRP A 75 -2.81 17.07 -2.67
CA TRP A 75 -4.07 16.77 -2.02
C TRP A 75 -4.64 18.00 -1.32
N ILE A 76 -5.87 17.88 -0.83
CA ILE A 76 -6.49 18.96 -0.06
C ILE A 76 -5.71 19.23 1.24
N GLN A 77 -5.82 20.46 1.77
CA GLN A 77 -5.07 20.93 2.95
C GLN A 77 -3.54 21.00 2.73
N ASP A 78 -3.11 21.29 1.50
CA ASP A 78 -1.70 21.50 1.14
C ASP A 78 -0.79 20.28 1.43
N VAL A 79 -1.38 19.08 1.50
CA VAL A 79 -0.61 17.82 1.60
C VAL A 79 -0.05 17.50 0.22
N ARG A 80 1.28 17.36 0.12
CA ARG A 80 1.97 17.10 -1.15
C ARG A 80 2.78 15.84 -1.03
N SER A 81 2.73 14.99 -2.04
CA SER A 81 3.52 13.78 -2.12
C SER A 81 4.38 13.78 -3.38
N GLU A 82 5.69 13.67 -3.19
CA GLU A 82 6.67 13.44 -4.24
C GLU A 82 7.07 11.98 -4.26
N LEU A 83 7.17 11.40 -5.44
CA LEU A 83 7.52 10.00 -5.62
C LEU A 83 8.54 9.80 -6.72
N LEU A 84 9.57 9.02 -6.39
CA LEU A 84 10.57 8.50 -7.31
C LEU A 84 10.57 6.98 -7.21
N GLY A 85 10.41 6.29 -8.33
CA GLY A 85 10.53 4.84 -8.39
C GLY A 85 11.30 4.38 -9.61
N ALA A 86 11.90 3.20 -9.52
CA ALA A 86 12.53 2.54 -10.66
C ALA A 86 12.33 1.03 -10.57
N SER A 87 12.12 0.38 -11.70
CA SER A 87 12.15 -1.08 -11.87
C SER A 87 13.18 -1.45 -12.93
N PHE A 88 13.83 -2.59 -12.76
CA PHE A 88 14.79 -3.13 -13.71
C PHE A 88 14.92 -4.63 -13.52
N LYS A 89 15.42 -5.33 -14.55
CA LYS A 89 15.75 -6.74 -14.46
C LYS A 89 17.25 -6.93 -14.38
N LEU A 90 17.68 -7.76 -13.43
CA LEU A 90 19.07 -8.19 -13.29
C LEU A 90 19.09 -9.72 -13.29
N PHE A 91 19.82 -10.33 -14.24
CA PHE A 91 19.86 -11.80 -14.43
C PHE A 91 18.47 -12.45 -14.55
N ASN A 92 17.54 -11.79 -15.26
CA ASN A 92 16.14 -12.22 -15.41
C ASN A 92 15.33 -12.22 -14.10
N ILE A 93 15.83 -11.59 -13.05
CA ILE A 93 15.13 -11.37 -11.78
C ILE A 93 14.65 -9.91 -11.75
N PRO A 94 13.35 -9.63 -11.57
CA PRO A 94 12.83 -8.28 -11.48
C PRO A 94 13.18 -7.66 -10.11
N PHE A 95 13.70 -6.44 -10.15
CA PHE A 95 13.95 -5.59 -8.99
C PHE A 95 13.19 -4.28 -9.16
N ALA A 96 12.71 -3.73 -8.04
CA ALA A 96 12.13 -2.40 -8.04
C ALA A 96 12.40 -1.72 -6.69
N VAL A 97 12.56 -0.40 -6.75
CA VAL A 97 12.80 0.46 -5.60
C VAL A 97 11.97 1.74 -5.74
N GLY A 98 11.43 2.23 -4.63
CA GLY A 98 10.62 3.44 -4.60
C GLY A 98 10.86 4.25 -3.33
N PHE A 99 10.82 5.56 -3.48
CA PHE A 99 10.92 6.54 -2.42
C PHE A 99 9.73 7.49 -2.54
N ASN A 100 9.02 7.70 -1.42
CA ASN A 100 7.95 8.67 -1.31
C ASN A 100 8.26 9.65 -0.18
N VAL A 101 8.04 10.93 -0.44
CA VAL A 101 8.12 12.01 0.54
C VAL A 101 6.76 12.70 0.55
N THR A 102 6.14 12.80 1.72
CA THR A 102 4.87 13.49 1.94
C THR A 102 5.01 14.53 3.05
#